data_AF-A0A962BDX9-F1
#
_entry.id   AF-A0A962BDX9-F1
#
_cell.length_a   1.000
_cell.length_b   1.000
_cell.length_c   1.000
_cell.angle_alpha   90.00
_cell.angle_beta   90.00
_cell.angle_gamma   90.00
#
_symmetry.space_group_name_H-M   'P 1'
#
loop_
_entity.id
_entity.type
_entity.pdbx_description
1 polymer ?
#
loop_
_entity_poly.entity_id
_entity_poly.type
_entity_poly.pdbx_seq_one_letter_code
_entity_poly.pdbx_strand_id
1 'polypeptide(L)'
;MALFIAQDSSPEKSYNGRMDDKFKQLPSADLIPLEIVVGLECMQGALEVDNVYAQDEHKENVFGRIYAKNARCIGHIDLVTIVADAALYLQKNFSWTLIVKDCLRPLEAQQKMIETKIVQQNPQWLEEPRFLSSPGMGGHPRGMAIDISAKDKAEKDIDFGTSFDHFSDSAEAQHNPAHRQYPQLTPTVKRNRERLDKAMLEAARKRGKELVFLSTEWWDYRLPAEISNQYAPISDNDLKSWQKIMTEPEPIPQNVTKEIASRLTDDLNKFGNF
;
A
#
# COMPACT_ATOMS: atom_id res chain seq x y z
N MET A 1 6.47 2.49 24.44
CA MET A 1 7.09 2.10 23.16
C MET A 1 6.71 3.21 22.18
N ALA A 2 7.68 4.03 21.76
CA ALA A 2 7.42 5.21 20.94
C ALA A 2 7.04 4.77 19.52
N LEU A 3 5.88 5.21 19.02
CA LEU A 3 5.50 5.09 17.62
C LEU A 3 6.50 5.94 16.82
N PHE A 4 7.31 5.34 15.94
CA PHE A 4 8.11 6.11 14.99
C PHE A 4 7.17 6.60 13.88
N ILE A 5 6.57 7.77 14.10
CA ILE A 5 5.91 8.54 13.05
C ILE A 5 7.05 9.24 12.30
N ALA A 6 7.38 8.75 11.12
CA ALA A 6 8.38 9.39 10.28
C ALA A 6 7.73 10.56 9.54
N GLN A 7 8.35 11.74 9.62
CA GLN A 7 8.27 12.69 8.52
C GLN A 7 9.16 12.16 7.41
N ASP A 8 8.72 12.21 6.15
CA ASP A 8 9.52 11.84 4.98
C ASP A 8 10.65 12.87 4.78
N SER A 9 11.64 12.87 5.69
CA SER A 9 12.74 13.84 5.73
C SER A 9 14.11 13.19 5.52
N SER A 10 14.16 11.88 5.26
CA SER A 10 15.38 11.22 4.83
C SER A 10 15.78 11.76 3.46
N PRO A 11 17.05 12.17 3.24
CA PRO A 11 17.50 12.62 1.93
C PRO A 11 17.43 11.43 0.96
N GLU A 12 16.32 11.36 0.22
CA GLU A 12 16.10 10.32 -0.76
C GLU A 12 17.07 10.49 -1.93
N LYS A 13 17.72 9.39 -2.33
CA LYS A 13 18.62 9.41 -3.49
C LYS A 13 17.78 9.54 -4.76
N SER A 14 17.91 10.66 -5.47
CA SER A 14 17.25 10.89 -6.75
C SER A 14 17.59 9.79 -7.75
N TYR A 15 16.59 9.07 -8.27
CA TYR A 15 16.74 8.16 -9.40
C TYR A 15 16.76 8.97 -10.70
N ASN A 16 17.87 8.96 -11.43
CA ASN A 16 18.08 9.79 -12.63
C ASN A 16 17.74 9.07 -13.95
N GLY A 17 17.01 7.95 -13.90
CA GLY A 17 16.62 7.18 -15.08
C GLY A 17 17.73 6.36 -15.73
N ARG A 18 18.96 6.37 -15.20
CA ARG A 18 20.00 5.40 -15.55
C ARG A 18 20.07 4.35 -14.46
N MET A 19 20.14 3.07 -14.85
CA MET A 19 20.49 2.00 -13.90
C MET A 19 21.93 2.27 -13.41
N ASP A 20 22.05 2.97 -12.29
CA ASP A 20 23.30 2.97 -11.54
C ASP A 20 23.51 1.53 -11.04
N ASP A 21 24.72 0.97 -11.24
CA ASP A 21 25.16 -0.36 -10.77
C ASP A 21 25.04 -0.60 -9.24
N LYS A 22 24.42 0.35 -8.51
CA LYS A 22 24.26 0.35 -7.05
C LYS A 22 22.95 -0.26 -6.58
N PHE A 23 21.94 -0.40 -7.44
CA PHE A 23 20.63 -0.92 -7.04
C PHE A 23 20.47 -2.41 -7.36
N LYS A 24 19.89 -3.15 -6.41
CA LYS A 24 19.45 -4.53 -6.62
C LYS A 24 18.19 -4.55 -7.48
N GLN A 25 18.02 -5.58 -8.30
CA GLN A 25 16.75 -5.86 -8.96
C GLN A 25 15.86 -6.67 -8.03
N LEU A 26 14.58 -6.30 -7.94
CA LEU A 26 13.62 -7.03 -7.13
C LEU A 26 13.22 -8.32 -7.86
N PRO A 27 13.36 -9.50 -7.23
CA PRO A 27 12.93 -10.74 -7.86
C PRO A 27 11.44 -10.71 -8.16
N SER A 28 11.04 -11.09 -9.39
CA SER A 28 9.62 -11.11 -9.76
C SER A 28 8.80 -12.10 -8.90
N ALA A 29 9.45 -13.11 -8.32
CA ALA A 29 8.83 -14.08 -7.41
C ALA A 29 8.49 -13.48 -6.03
N ASP A 30 9.06 -12.32 -5.68
CA ASP A 30 8.76 -11.60 -4.43
C ASP A 30 7.61 -10.60 -4.62
N LEU A 31 7.13 -10.43 -5.86
CA LEU A 31 5.96 -9.61 -6.20
C LEU A 31 4.70 -10.48 -6.25
N ILE A 32 3.88 -10.34 -5.22
CA ILE A 32 2.73 -11.21 -4.95
C ILE A 32 1.43 -10.51 -5.32
N PRO A 33 0.61 -11.09 -6.21
CA PRO A 33 -0.76 -10.64 -6.43
C PRO A 33 -1.60 -10.88 -5.17
N LEU A 34 -2.17 -9.81 -4.61
CA LEU A 34 -2.97 -9.86 -3.38
C LEU A 34 -4.24 -10.72 -3.56
N GLU A 35 -4.75 -10.86 -4.78
CA GLU A 35 -5.87 -11.76 -5.09
C GLU A 35 -5.59 -13.23 -4.74
N ILE A 36 -4.32 -13.67 -4.81
CA ILE A 36 -3.93 -15.03 -4.41
C ILE A 36 -4.01 -15.17 -2.89
N VAL A 37 -3.64 -14.12 -2.15
CA VAL A 37 -3.71 -14.08 -0.69
C VAL A 37 -5.17 -14.11 -0.23
N VAL A 38 -6.03 -13.29 -0.85
CA VAL A 38 -7.47 -13.28 -0.59
C VAL A 38 -8.11 -14.63 -0.88
N GLY A 39 -7.62 -15.34 -1.91
CA GLY A 39 -8.08 -16.68 -2.27
C GLY A 39 -7.67 -17.81 -1.30
N LEU A 40 -6.82 -17.54 -0.31
CA LEU A 40 -6.44 -18.54 0.69
C LEU A 40 -7.60 -18.78 1.66
N GLU A 41 -7.83 -20.05 2.03
CA GLU A 41 -8.91 -20.43 2.94
C GLU A 41 -8.84 -19.70 4.29
N CYS A 42 -7.64 -19.54 4.85
CA CYS A 42 -7.46 -18.83 6.11
C CYS A 42 -7.80 -17.33 6.04
N MET A 43 -7.81 -16.74 4.84
CA MET A 43 -8.04 -15.30 4.64
C MET A 43 -9.50 -14.95 4.36
N GLN A 44 -10.40 -15.95 4.29
CA GLN A 44 -11.81 -15.73 3.98
C GLN A 44 -12.46 -14.74 4.95
N GLY A 45 -12.98 -13.64 4.39
CA GLY A 45 -13.63 -12.56 5.13
C GLY A 45 -12.67 -11.62 5.90
N ALA A 46 -11.37 -11.90 5.94
CA ALA A 46 -10.40 -11.06 6.63
C ALA A 46 -9.79 -9.97 5.73
N LEU A 47 -9.59 -10.27 4.45
CA LEU A 47 -8.90 -9.39 3.50
C LEU A 47 -9.65 -9.32 2.17
N GLU A 48 -9.72 -8.12 1.60
CA GLU A 48 -10.19 -7.89 0.23
C GLU A 48 -9.27 -6.90 -0.50
N VAL A 49 -9.42 -6.85 -1.81
CA VAL A 49 -8.72 -5.89 -2.68
C VAL A 49 -9.76 -5.05 -3.41
N ASP A 50 -9.62 -3.74 -3.29
CA ASP A 50 -10.36 -2.76 -4.05
C ASP A 50 -9.35 -1.90 -4.80
N ASN A 51 -8.93 -2.34 -5.99
CA ASN A 51 -7.87 -1.69 -6.76
C ASN A 51 -8.40 -0.38 -7.36
N VAL A 52 -8.34 0.70 -6.57
CA VAL A 52 -9.02 1.98 -6.83
C VAL A 52 -8.61 2.56 -8.18
N TYR A 53 -7.30 2.53 -8.49
CA TYR A 53 -6.76 3.19 -9.67
C TYR A 53 -6.92 2.40 -10.97
N ALA A 54 -7.41 1.15 -10.91
CA ALA A 54 -7.82 0.38 -12.10
C ALA A 54 -9.26 0.69 -12.54
N GLN A 55 -10.03 1.40 -11.71
CA GLN A 55 -11.46 1.64 -11.90
C GLN A 55 -11.72 3.08 -12.36
N ASP A 56 -12.48 3.24 -13.45
CA ASP A 56 -12.72 4.53 -14.11
C ASP A 56 -13.56 5.51 -13.26
N GLU A 57 -14.58 5.00 -12.57
CA GLU A 57 -15.60 5.79 -11.86
C GLU A 57 -15.66 5.44 -10.36
N HIS A 58 -14.54 4.98 -9.80
CA HIS A 58 -14.50 4.64 -8.38
C HIS A 58 -14.68 5.89 -7.51
N LYS A 59 -15.56 5.81 -6.50
CA LYS A 59 -15.97 6.95 -5.66
C LYS A 59 -14.80 7.63 -4.92
N GLU A 60 -13.72 6.90 -4.68
CA GLU A 60 -12.51 7.37 -3.99
C GLU A 60 -11.35 7.69 -4.95
N ASN A 61 -11.50 7.44 -6.26
CA ASN A 61 -10.43 7.70 -7.24
C ASN A 61 -10.50 9.15 -7.74
N VAL A 62 -9.67 10.01 -7.17
CA VAL A 62 -9.59 11.43 -7.56
C VAL A 62 -8.76 11.68 -8.82
N PHE A 63 -7.98 10.69 -9.27
CA PHE A 63 -7.04 10.81 -10.39
C PHE A 63 -7.62 10.32 -11.73
N GLY A 64 -8.77 9.64 -11.69
CA GLY A 64 -9.25 8.83 -12.81
C GLY A 64 -8.42 7.56 -12.98
N ARG A 65 -8.73 6.74 -14.00
CA ARG A 65 -8.05 5.44 -14.17
C ARG A 65 -6.56 5.61 -14.50
N ILE A 66 -5.69 5.21 -13.57
CA ILE A 66 -4.24 5.18 -13.76
C ILE A 66 -3.79 3.82 -14.31
N TYR A 67 -4.28 2.72 -13.76
CA TYR A 67 -3.89 1.36 -14.15
C TYR A 67 -4.74 0.81 -15.30
N ALA A 68 -4.32 -0.31 -15.89
CA ALA A 68 -5.18 -1.10 -16.78
C ALA A 68 -6.39 -1.65 -16.00
N LYS A 69 -7.51 -1.89 -16.70
CA LYS A 69 -8.80 -2.22 -16.08
C LYS A 69 -8.73 -3.49 -15.21
N ASN A 70 -8.02 -4.52 -15.67
CA ASN A 70 -7.84 -5.76 -14.90
C ASN A 70 -6.43 -5.87 -14.29
N ALA A 71 -5.74 -4.73 -14.10
CA ALA A 71 -4.50 -4.70 -13.34
C ALA A 71 -4.74 -5.26 -11.93
N ARG A 72 -3.79 -6.06 -11.46
CA ARG A 72 -3.85 -6.67 -10.13
C ARG A 72 -3.19 -5.75 -9.11
N CYS A 73 -3.68 -5.75 -7.87
CA CYS A 73 -2.90 -5.20 -6.77
C CYS A 73 -1.76 -6.19 -6.45
N ILE A 74 -0.52 -5.76 -6.64
CA ILE A 74 0.69 -6.56 -6.43
C ILE A 74 1.54 -5.88 -5.37
N GLY A 75 2.12 -6.65 -4.45
CA GLY A 75 3.00 -6.12 -3.41
C GLY A 75 4.19 -7.02 -3.12
N HIS A 76 5.21 -6.48 -2.47
CA HIS A 76 6.36 -7.25 -2.02
C HIS A 76 5.95 -8.24 -0.92
N ILE A 77 6.45 -9.48 -1.00
CA ILE A 77 6.09 -10.60 -0.11
C ILE A 77 6.14 -10.24 1.38
N ASP A 78 7.15 -9.51 1.83
CA ASP A 78 7.25 -9.08 3.23
C ASP A 78 6.04 -8.22 3.64
N LEU A 79 5.67 -7.23 2.83
CA LEU A 79 4.57 -6.32 3.15
C LEU A 79 3.22 -7.02 3.01
N VAL A 80 3.05 -7.84 1.98
CA VAL A 80 1.83 -8.63 1.73
C VAL A 80 1.52 -9.57 2.89
N THR A 81 2.54 -10.24 3.41
CA THR A 81 2.37 -11.19 4.52
C THR A 81 2.13 -10.48 5.86
N ILE A 82 2.72 -9.30 6.08
CA ILE A 82 2.37 -8.42 7.21
C ILE A 82 0.90 -8.00 7.15
N VAL A 83 0.43 -7.60 5.97
CA VAL A 83 -0.97 -7.17 5.76
C VAL A 83 -1.95 -8.32 5.99
N ALA A 84 -1.62 -9.52 5.51
CA ALA A 84 -2.42 -10.72 5.78
C ALA A 84 -2.53 -11.01 7.28
N ASP A 85 -1.41 -10.94 8.00
CA ASP A 85 -1.38 -11.09 9.45
C ASP A 85 -2.23 -10.00 10.17
N ALA A 86 -2.09 -8.74 9.77
CA ALA A 86 -2.88 -7.64 10.32
C ALA A 86 -4.40 -7.81 10.05
N ALA A 87 -4.76 -8.27 8.85
CA ALA A 87 -6.13 -8.57 8.48
C ALA A 87 -6.74 -9.67 9.36
N LEU A 88 -6.01 -10.77 9.60
CA LEU A 88 -6.44 -11.83 10.52
C LEU A 88 -6.63 -11.31 11.96
N TYR A 89 -5.71 -10.46 12.43
CA TYR A 89 -5.83 -9.82 13.74
C TYR A 89 -7.11 -8.97 13.84
N LEU A 90 -7.36 -8.11 12.86
CA LEU A 90 -8.51 -7.23 12.83
C LEU A 90 -9.83 -8.00 12.72
N GLN A 91 -9.87 -9.03 11.88
CA GLN A 91 -11.03 -9.90 11.72
C GLN A 91 -11.38 -10.59 13.05
N LYS A 92 -10.38 -11.18 13.72
CA LYS A 92 -10.60 -11.88 14.99
C LYS A 92 -11.03 -10.95 16.13
N ASN A 93 -10.38 -9.80 16.27
CA ASN A 93 -10.55 -8.95 17.44
C ASN A 93 -11.67 -7.91 17.30
N PHE A 94 -12.02 -7.53 16.07
CA PHE A 94 -12.97 -6.45 15.80
C PHE A 94 -14.01 -6.79 14.74
N SER A 95 -13.95 -7.99 14.12
CA SER A 95 -14.80 -8.37 12.98
C SER A 95 -14.71 -7.34 11.84
N TRP A 96 -13.47 -6.91 11.57
CA TRP A 96 -13.15 -6.00 10.48
C TRP A 96 -12.49 -6.76 9.33
N THR A 97 -13.01 -6.54 8.13
CA THR A 97 -12.34 -6.94 6.89
C THR A 97 -11.42 -5.80 6.45
N LEU A 98 -10.13 -6.09 6.31
CA LEU A 98 -9.15 -5.14 5.80
C LEU A 98 -9.26 -5.06 4.27
N ILE A 99 -9.16 -3.85 3.71
CA ILE A 99 -9.30 -3.59 2.28
C ILE A 99 -7.98 -2.98 1.77
N VAL A 100 -7.35 -3.61 0.79
CA VAL A 100 -6.18 -3.04 0.11
C VAL A 100 -6.63 -2.16 -1.05
N LYS A 101 -6.17 -0.91 -1.07
CA LYS A 101 -6.55 0.14 -2.03
C LYS A 101 -5.51 0.33 -3.13
N ASP A 102 -4.23 0.31 -2.76
CA ASP A 102 -3.10 0.39 -3.69
C ASP A 102 -1.84 -0.27 -3.10
N CYS A 103 -0.88 -0.66 -3.96
CA CYS A 103 0.43 -1.16 -3.54
C CYS A 103 1.51 -0.85 -4.59
N LEU A 104 1.87 -1.80 -5.48
CA LEU A 104 2.84 -1.53 -6.53
C LEU A 104 2.32 -0.48 -7.52
N ARG A 105 2.97 0.69 -7.53
CA ARG A 105 2.75 1.77 -8.49
C ARG A 105 4.02 1.94 -9.34
N PRO A 106 4.12 1.34 -10.54
CA PRO A 106 5.31 1.44 -11.38
C PRO A 106 5.62 2.89 -11.77
N LEU A 107 6.84 3.12 -12.29
CA LEU A 107 7.30 4.44 -12.73
C LEU A 107 6.29 5.17 -13.60
N GLU A 108 5.73 4.48 -14.60
CA GLU A 108 4.77 5.02 -15.54
C GLU A 108 3.43 5.37 -14.89
N ALA A 109 3.03 4.64 -13.85
CA ALA A 109 1.82 4.95 -13.09
C ALA A 109 1.98 6.23 -12.26
N GLN A 110 3.12 6.38 -11.55
CA GLN A 110 3.42 7.62 -10.82
C GLN A 110 3.47 8.82 -11.77
N GLN A 111 4.14 8.66 -12.92
CA GLN A 111 4.18 9.71 -13.94
C GLN A 111 2.77 10.08 -14.41
N LYS A 112 1.95 9.08 -14.79
CA LYS A 112 0.58 9.31 -15.24
C LYS A 112 -0.29 9.97 -14.17
N MET A 113 -0.12 9.60 -12.90
CA MET A 113 -0.85 10.22 -11.77
C MET A 113 -0.49 11.70 -11.61
N ILE A 114 0.79 12.06 -11.69
CA ILE A 114 1.27 13.45 -11.58
C ILE A 114 0.79 14.29 -12.77
N GLU A 115 0.62 13.70 -13.95
CA GLU A 115 0.12 14.36 -15.14
C GLU A 115 -1.39 14.61 -15.15
N THR A 116 -2.12 14.11 -14.15
CA THR A 116 -3.58 14.31 -14.08
C THR A 116 -3.93 15.79 -13.87
N LYS A 117 -5.11 16.18 -14.37
CA LYS A 117 -5.59 17.57 -14.24
C LYS A 117 -5.70 18.02 -12.78
N ILE A 118 -6.11 17.13 -11.88
CA ILE A 118 -6.26 17.47 -10.46
C ILE A 118 -4.90 17.80 -9.83
N VAL A 119 -3.85 17.07 -10.16
CA VAL A 119 -2.49 17.36 -9.66
C VAL A 119 -1.94 18.63 -10.31
N GLN A 120 -2.16 18.84 -11.61
CA GLN A 120 -1.77 20.10 -12.26
C GLN A 120 -2.47 21.33 -11.67
N GLN A 121 -3.69 21.17 -11.17
CA GLN A 121 -4.43 22.22 -10.46
C GLN A 121 -3.99 22.39 -9.00
N ASN A 122 -3.28 21.40 -8.44
CA ASN A 122 -2.76 21.39 -7.08
C ASN A 122 -1.25 21.08 -7.05
N PRO A 123 -0.41 21.94 -7.68
CA PRO A 123 1.03 21.68 -7.79
C PRO A 123 1.74 21.55 -6.44
N GLN A 124 1.18 22.15 -5.37
CA GLN A 124 1.67 22.05 -4.01
C GLN A 124 1.71 20.60 -3.47
N TRP A 125 0.94 19.67 -4.05
CA TRP A 125 0.98 18.26 -3.66
C TRP A 125 2.31 17.56 -4.00
N LEU A 126 3.14 18.18 -4.85
CA LEU A 126 4.45 17.69 -5.25
C LEU A 126 5.59 18.36 -4.47
N GLU A 127 5.30 19.38 -3.66
CA GLU A 127 6.28 20.14 -2.89
C GLU A 127 6.41 19.59 -1.47
N GLU A 128 7.61 19.65 -0.88
CA GLU A 128 7.83 19.11 0.47
C GLU A 128 7.17 19.96 1.57
N PRO A 129 6.51 19.33 2.57
CA PRO A 129 6.19 17.90 2.67
C PRO A 129 5.09 17.49 1.68
N ARG A 130 5.42 16.57 0.78
CA ARG A 130 4.58 16.22 -0.38
C ARG A 130 3.54 15.16 -0.06
N PHE A 131 2.46 15.13 -0.84
CA PHE A 131 1.50 14.01 -0.87
C PHE A 131 1.87 13.00 -1.95
N LEU A 132 2.37 13.47 -3.09
CA LEU A 132 2.72 12.62 -4.22
C LEU A 132 4.22 12.62 -4.44
N SER A 133 4.84 11.44 -4.28
CA SER A 133 6.24 11.23 -4.61
C SER A 133 6.50 11.33 -6.11
N SER A 134 7.61 11.95 -6.49
CA SER A 134 8.13 11.92 -7.85
C SER A 134 8.30 10.48 -8.38
N PRO A 135 8.26 10.26 -9.71
CA PRO A 135 8.42 8.93 -10.29
C PRO A 135 9.71 8.23 -9.84
N GLY A 136 9.58 7.02 -9.32
CA GLY A 136 10.67 6.20 -8.79
C GLY A 136 11.01 6.43 -7.32
N MET A 137 10.39 7.42 -6.69
CA MET A 137 10.57 7.76 -5.28
C MET A 137 9.49 7.11 -4.41
N GLY A 138 9.79 6.97 -3.11
CA GLY A 138 8.92 6.27 -2.16
C GLY A 138 8.90 4.74 -2.29
N GLY A 139 7.99 4.12 -1.53
CA GLY A 139 7.87 2.65 -1.43
C GLY A 139 7.00 2.00 -2.52
N HIS A 140 6.00 2.70 -3.06
CA HIS A 140 5.08 2.15 -4.05
C HIS A 140 5.77 1.63 -5.32
N PRO A 141 6.80 2.29 -5.90
CA PRO A 141 7.50 1.79 -7.09
C PRO A 141 8.25 0.48 -6.90
N ARG A 142 8.29 -0.04 -5.67
CA ARG A 142 8.95 -1.30 -5.32
C ARG A 142 7.96 -2.31 -4.74
N GLY A 143 6.65 -1.97 -4.72
CA GLY A 143 5.63 -2.76 -4.03
C GLY A 143 5.85 -2.80 -2.52
N MET A 144 6.56 -1.83 -1.95
CA MET A 144 6.97 -1.78 -0.54
C MET A 144 6.27 -0.66 0.25
N ALA A 145 5.21 -0.06 -0.32
CA ALA A 145 4.20 0.73 0.37
C ALA A 145 2.83 0.12 0.04
N ILE A 146 1.88 0.23 0.97
CA ILE A 146 0.52 -0.27 0.79
C ILE A 146 -0.47 0.70 1.43
N ASP A 147 -1.55 0.94 0.70
CA ASP A 147 -2.66 1.76 1.16
C ASP A 147 -3.82 0.86 1.54
N ILE A 148 -4.32 1.03 2.75
CA ILE A 148 -5.36 0.17 3.31
C ILE A 148 -6.49 0.95 3.97
N SER A 149 -7.69 0.38 3.92
CA SER A 149 -8.85 0.75 4.72
C SER A 149 -9.48 -0.48 5.36
N ALA A 150 -10.66 -0.35 5.97
CA ALA A 150 -11.38 -1.47 6.56
C ALA A 150 -12.89 -1.25 6.52
N LYS A 151 -13.65 -2.34 6.58
CA LYS A 151 -15.10 -2.35 6.79
C LYS A 151 -15.47 -3.26 7.95
N ASP A 152 -16.62 -3.01 8.57
CA ASP A 152 -17.16 -3.90 9.60
C ASP A 152 -17.93 -5.09 9.01
N LYS A 153 -18.36 -6.01 9.87
CA LYS A 153 -19.18 -7.19 9.51
C LYS A 153 -20.53 -6.88 8.82
N ALA A 154 -20.97 -5.63 8.83
CA ALA A 154 -22.18 -5.18 8.15
C ALA A 154 -21.85 -4.49 6.82
N GLU A 155 -20.63 -4.69 6.30
CA GLU A 155 -20.12 -4.12 5.05
C GLU A 155 -20.04 -2.58 5.08
N LYS A 156 -19.99 -1.98 6.28
CA LYS A 156 -19.89 -0.54 6.44
C LYS A 156 -18.43 -0.13 6.59
N ASP A 157 -17.99 0.83 5.78
CA ASP A 157 -16.67 1.45 5.89
C ASP A 157 -16.40 1.93 7.34
N ILE A 158 -15.26 1.56 7.88
CA ILE A 158 -14.79 2.05 9.18
C ILE A 158 -14.45 3.53 9.04
N ASP A 159 -14.99 4.35 9.94
CA ASP A 159 -14.71 5.78 9.96
C ASP A 159 -13.29 6.07 10.48
N PHE A 160 -12.42 6.48 9.56
CA PHE A 160 -11.07 6.95 9.84
C PHE A 160 -10.96 8.48 9.75
N GLY A 161 -12.07 9.22 9.69
CA GLY A 161 -12.13 10.69 9.69
C GLY A 161 -12.03 11.35 8.32
N THR A 162 -11.51 10.64 7.32
CA THR A 162 -11.51 11.04 5.91
C THR A 162 -11.70 9.79 5.04
N SER A 163 -12.06 9.96 3.77
CA SER A 163 -11.90 8.89 2.78
C SER A 163 -10.42 8.59 2.53
N PHE A 164 -10.14 7.47 1.87
CA PHE A 164 -8.88 7.25 1.16
C PHE A 164 -8.63 8.40 0.16
N ASP A 165 -7.35 8.69 -0.13
CA ASP A 165 -6.90 9.76 -1.03
C ASP A 165 -7.46 11.16 -0.69
N HIS A 166 -7.70 11.43 0.60
CA HIS A 166 -8.02 12.77 1.05
C HIS A 166 -6.76 13.64 1.10
N PHE A 167 -6.52 14.40 0.03
CA PHE A 167 -5.49 15.43 -0.02
C PHE A 167 -6.03 16.78 0.45
N SER A 168 -5.27 17.46 1.31
CA SER A 168 -5.59 18.79 1.82
C SER A 168 -4.68 19.84 1.19
N ASP A 169 -4.98 21.12 1.41
CA ASP A 169 -4.16 22.22 0.88
C ASP A 169 -2.77 22.30 1.55
N SER A 170 -2.60 21.67 2.72
CA SER A 170 -1.37 21.68 3.51
C SER A 170 -1.16 20.33 4.18
N ALA A 171 0.03 19.74 4.03
CA ALA A 171 0.40 18.49 4.68
C ALA A 171 0.61 18.60 6.21
N GLU A 172 0.63 19.80 6.78
CA GLU A 172 0.77 20.00 8.23
C GLU A 172 -0.38 19.38 9.04
N ALA A 173 -0.03 18.78 10.18
CA ALA A 173 -0.97 18.11 11.07
C ALA A 173 -2.17 18.94 11.51
N GLN A 174 -2.07 20.27 11.58
CA GLN A 174 -3.17 21.14 12.00
C GLN A 174 -4.22 21.36 10.90
N HIS A 175 -3.82 21.18 9.64
CA HIS A 175 -4.60 21.53 8.45
C HIS A 175 -4.96 20.32 7.59
N ASN A 176 -4.44 19.14 7.92
CA ASN A 176 -4.69 17.89 7.22
C ASN A 176 -5.45 16.89 8.09
N PRO A 177 -6.78 16.71 7.87
CA PRO A 177 -7.57 15.71 8.60
C PRO A 177 -7.08 14.27 8.40
N ALA A 178 -6.40 13.94 7.30
CA ALA A 178 -5.83 12.62 7.06
C ALA A 178 -4.55 12.36 7.88
N HIS A 179 -3.88 13.43 8.35
CA HIS A 179 -2.64 13.33 9.12
C HIS A 179 -2.85 12.53 10.41
N ARG A 180 -1.93 11.60 10.73
CA ARG A 180 -2.01 10.71 11.90
C ARG A 180 -2.05 11.45 13.23
N GLN A 181 -1.48 12.65 13.26
CA GLN A 181 -1.47 13.55 14.42
C GLN A 181 -2.48 14.70 14.34
N TYR A 182 -3.49 14.61 13.46
CA TYR A 182 -4.53 15.64 13.37
C TYR A 182 -5.19 15.89 14.73
N PRO A 183 -5.19 17.13 15.27
CA PRO A 183 -5.58 17.38 16.66
C PRO A 183 -7.09 17.32 16.90
N GLN A 184 -7.91 17.39 15.84
CA GLN A 184 -9.38 17.50 15.97
C GLN A 184 -10.11 16.19 15.62
N LEU A 185 -9.43 15.04 15.70
CA LEU A 185 -10.09 13.75 15.50
C LEU A 185 -11.11 13.48 16.62
N THR A 186 -12.26 12.93 16.25
CA THR A 186 -13.22 12.43 17.24
C THR A 186 -12.61 11.25 18.01
N PRO A 187 -13.04 10.98 19.26
CA PRO A 187 -12.53 9.83 20.01
C PRO A 187 -12.73 8.48 19.30
N THR A 188 -13.80 8.33 18.51
CA THR A 188 -14.08 7.12 17.73
C THR A 188 -13.08 6.97 16.59
N VAL A 189 -12.85 8.02 15.80
CA VAL A 189 -11.88 8.00 14.69
C VAL A 189 -10.47 7.73 15.21
N LYS A 190 -10.08 8.39 16.30
CA LYS A 190 -8.77 8.15 16.94
C LYS A 190 -8.60 6.68 17.32
N ARG A 191 -9.60 6.08 17.97
CA ARG A 191 -9.58 4.66 18.34
C ARG A 191 -9.53 3.73 17.12
N ASN A 192 -10.20 4.09 16.03
CA ASN A 192 -10.17 3.29 14.81
C ASN A 192 -8.78 3.30 14.15
N ARG A 193 -8.16 4.48 14.01
CA ARG A 193 -6.78 4.60 13.53
C ARG A 193 -5.79 3.86 14.42
N GLU A 194 -5.91 3.99 15.75
CA GLU A 194 -5.08 3.27 16.72
C GLU A 194 -5.20 1.73 16.58
N ARG A 195 -6.39 1.21 16.26
CA ARG A 195 -6.60 -0.23 16.03
C ARG A 195 -5.90 -0.71 14.77
N LEU A 196 -6.03 0.04 13.67
CA LEU A 196 -5.38 -0.27 12.40
C LEU A 196 -3.85 -0.22 12.54
N ASP A 197 -3.33 0.85 13.15
CA ASP A 197 -1.90 1.04 13.42
C ASP A 197 -1.35 -0.09 14.29
N LYS A 198 -2.06 -0.44 15.36
CA LYS A 198 -1.67 -1.55 16.23
C LYS A 198 -1.64 -2.87 15.48
N ALA A 199 -2.63 -3.16 14.64
CA ALA A 199 -2.66 -4.40 13.87
C ALA A 199 -1.44 -4.52 12.95
N MET A 200 -1.13 -3.45 12.22
CA MET A 200 0.03 -3.39 11.32
C MET A 200 1.35 -3.50 12.09
N LEU A 201 1.50 -2.81 13.23
CA LEU A 201 2.70 -2.90 14.07
C LEU A 201 2.90 -4.30 14.65
N GLU A 202 1.86 -4.91 15.22
CA GLU A 202 1.97 -6.23 15.83
C GLU A 202 2.27 -7.29 14.77
N ALA A 203 1.68 -7.19 13.57
CA ALA A 203 1.99 -8.07 12.45
C ALA A 203 3.44 -7.92 11.96
N ALA A 204 3.93 -6.70 11.80
CA ALA A 204 5.33 -6.45 11.45
C ALA A 204 6.28 -7.00 12.51
N ARG A 205 6.02 -6.71 13.79
CA ARG A 205 6.81 -7.19 14.93
C ARG A 205 6.86 -8.72 15.01
N LYS A 206 5.72 -9.38 14.80
CA LYS A 206 5.61 -10.85 14.74
C LYS A 206 6.51 -11.45 13.67
N ARG A 207 6.70 -10.74 12.55
CA ARG A 207 7.58 -11.13 11.44
C ARG A 207 9.03 -10.65 11.59
N GLY A 208 9.38 -9.99 12.70
CA GLY A 208 10.70 -9.41 12.89
C GLY A 208 11.02 -8.30 11.88
N LYS A 209 9.99 -7.59 11.41
CA LYS A 209 10.09 -6.48 10.45
C LYS A 209 9.70 -5.18 11.13
N GLU A 210 10.20 -4.09 10.58
CA GLU A 210 9.80 -2.74 10.94
C GLU A 210 8.88 -2.17 9.85
N LEU A 211 7.98 -1.28 10.26
CA LEU A 211 7.17 -0.48 9.34
C LEU A 211 7.34 0.99 9.67
N VAL A 212 7.25 1.80 8.62
CA VAL A 212 7.16 3.25 8.68
C VAL A 212 5.75 3.65 8.27
N PHE A 213 5.15 4.55 9.05
CA PHE A 213 3.78 5.02 8.84
C PHE A 213 3.88 6.45 8.32
N LEU A 214 3.27 6.72 7.15
CA LEU A 214 3.33 8.08 6.61
C LEU A 214 2.54 9.02 7.51
N SER A 215 3.14 10.12 7.96
CA SER A 215 2.49 11.00 8.94
C SER A 215 1.26 11.71 8.34
N THR A 216 1.31 12.06 7.06
CA THR A 216 0.29 12.80 6.32
C THR A 216 -0.94 11.97 5.96
N GLU A 217 -0.84 10.64 6.02
CA GLU A 217 -1.86 9.72 5.49
C GLU A 217 -2.08 8.56 6.47
N TRP A 218 -3.31 8.39 6.97
CA TRP A 218 -3.61 7.31 7.92
C TRP A 218 -3.67 5.92 7.27
N TRP A 219 -3.81 5.85 5.95
CA TRP A 219 -3.96 4.60 5.18
C TRP A 219 -2.63 4.00 4.71
N ASP A 220 -1.56 4.80 4.63
CA ASP A 220 -0.27 4.41 4.03
C ASP A 220 0.68 3.78 5.09
N TYR A 221 1.18 2.59 4.75
CA TYR A 221 2.17 1.83 5.51
C TYR A 221 3.32 1.36 4.60
N ARG A 222 4.56 1.50 5.06
CA ARG A 222 5.76 1.27 4.23
C ARG A 222 6.79 0.41 4.92
N LEU A 223 7.55 -0.37 4.15
CA LEU A 223 8.86 -0.84 4.61
C LEU A 223 9.83 0.35 4.72
N PRO A 224 10.79 0.33 5.66
CA PRO A 224 11.78 1.39 5.83
C PRO A 224 12.51 1.75 4.53
N ALA A 225 12.82 3.04 4.37
CA ALA A 225 13.50 3.57 3.19
C ALA A 225 14.89 2.92 2.99
N GLU A 226 15.54 2.51 4.07
CA GLU A 226 16.83 1.80 4.07
C GLU A 226 16.73 0.40 3.45
N ILE A 227 15.54 -0.18 3.44
CA ILE A 227 15.25 -1.46 2.76
C ILE A 227 14.86 -1.17 1.31
N SER A 228 13.86 -0.30 1.09
CA SER A 228 13.34 -0.06 -0.25
C SER A 228 14.38 0.58 -1.18
N ASN A 229 15.18 1.54 -0.69
CA ASN A 229 16.23 2.19 -1.50
C ASN A 229 17.42 1.30 -1.85
N GLN A 230 17.44 0.03 -1.43
CA GLN A 230 18.40 -0.95 -1.96
C GLN A 230 18.00 -1.45 -3.34
N TYR A 231 16.73 -1.30 -3.72
CA TYR A 231 16.18 -1.82 -4.97
C TYR A 231 15.90 -0.70 -5.97
N ALA A 232 16.06 -1.02 -7.27
CA ALA A 232 15.62 -0.14 -8.33
C ALA A 232 14.09 0.00 -8.30
N PRO A 233 13.53 1.18 -8.60
CA PRO A 233 12.09 1.28 -8.83
C PRO A 233 11.70 0.49 -10.08
N ILE A 234 10.51 -0.07 -10.09
CA ILE A 234 10.03 -0.97 -11.14
C ILE A 234 9.36 -0.15 -12.24
N SER A 235 9.84 -0.31 -13.48
CA SER A 235 9.06 0.03 -14.67
C SER A 235 8.07 -1.08 -14.95
N ASP A 236 6.90 -0.75 -15.50
CA ASP A 236 5.96 -1.75 -15.99
C ASP A 236 6.63 -2.69 -17.01
N ASN A 237 7.61 -2.21 -17.79
CA ASN A 237 8.37 -3.01 -18.75
C ASN A 237 9.19 -4.15 -18.10
N ASP A 238 9.57 -4.01 -16.84
CA ASP A 238 10.33 -5.03 -16.10
C ASP A 238 9.43 -6.15 -15.55
N LEU A 239 8.10 -5.94 -15.55
CA LEU A 239 7.12 -6.89 -15.05
C LEU A 239 6.84 -8.01 -16.07
N LYS A 240 6.60 -9.23 -15.55
CA LYS A 240 6.11 -10.35 -16.38
C LYS A 240 4.75 -9.99 -17.00
N SER A 241 4.38 -10.66 -18.09
CA SER A 241 3.12 -10.41 -18.80
C SER A 241 1.87 -10.48 -17.91
N TRP A 242 1.85 -11.39 -16.92
CA TRP A 242 0.78 -11.53 -15.94
C TRP A 242 0.89 -10.56 -14.73
N GLN A 243 2.00 -9.84 -14.60
CA GLN A 243 2.25 -8.85 -13.54
C GLN A 243 1.99 -7.41 -14.00
N LYS A 244 1.66 -7.19 -15.27
CA LYS A 244 1.46 -5.85 -15.83
C LYS A 244 0.41 -5.05 -15.07
N ILE A 245 0.71 -3.77 -14.88
CA ILE A 245 -0.16 -2.78 -14.21
C ILE A 245 -0.65 -1.73 -15.20
N MET A 246 0.22 -1.30 -16.12
CA MET A 246 -0.11 -0.25 -17.10
C MET A 246 -0.78 -0.78 -18.36
N THR A 247 -0.48 -2.04 -18.71
CA THR A 247 -1.16 -2.77 -19.78
C THR A 247 -1.98 -3.92 -19.22
N GLU A 248 -2.96 -4.37 -19.99
CA GLU A 248 -3.80 -5.50 -19.63
C GLU A 248 -2.95 -6.75 -19.31
N PRO A 249 -3.01 -7.29 -18.08
CA PRO A 249 -2.17 -8.42 -17.72
C PRO A 249 -2.74 -9.73 -18.26
N GLU A 250 -1.85 -10.63 -18.67
CA GLU A 250 -2.23 -12.01 -18.97
C GLU A 250 -2.75 -12.73 -17.70
N PRO A 251 -3.50 -13.83 -17.85
CA PRO A 251 -3.83 -14.71 -16.72
C PRO A 251 -2.56 -15.21 -16.01
N ILE A 252 -2.60 -15.29 -14.68
CA ILE A 252 -1.49 -15.88 -13.91
C ILE A 252 -1.36 -17.36 -14.31
N PRO A 253 -0.15 -17.85 -14.66
CA PRO A 253 0.06 -19.26 -14.93
C PRO A 253 -0.34 -20.13 -13.73
N GLN A 254 -1.11 -21.20 -13.97
CA GLN A 254 -1.65 -22.03 -12.87
C GLN A 254 -0.59 -22.62 -11.94
N ASN A 255 0.58 -22.97 -12.47
CA ASN A 255 1.70 -23.45 -11.66
C ASN A 255 2.24 -22.36 -10.74
N VAL A 256 2.33 -21.11 -11.22
CA VAL A 256 2.74 -19.95 -10.41
C VAL A 256 1.71 -19.67 -9.31
N THR A 257 0.42 -19.69 -9.63
CA THR A 257 -0.65 -19.53 -8.63
C THR A 257 -0.54 -20.56 -7.51
N LYS A 258 -0.37 -21.85 -7.87
CA LYS A 258 -0.24 -22.95 -6.89
C LYS A 258 1.02 -22.80 -6.04
N GLU A 259 2.15 -22.44 -6.65
CA GLU A 259 3.41 -22.24 -5.94
C GLU A 259 3.32 -21.10 -4.93
N ILE A 260 2.81 -19.93 -5.37
CA ILE A 260 2.62 -18.77 -4.49
C ILE A 260 1.65 -19.11 -3.36
N ALA A 261 0.51 -19.72 -3.67
CA ALA A 261 -0.50 -20.08 -2.67
C ALA A 261 0.07 -21.06 -1.63
N SER A 262 0.74 -22.14 -2.07
CA SER A 262 1.37 -23.10 -1.17
C SER A 262 2.40 -22.44 -0.26
N ARG A 263 3.28 -21.60 -0.82
CA ARG A 263 4.31 -20.89 -0.06
C ARG A 263 3.70 -19.95 0.98
N LEU A 264 2.64 -19.22 0.62
CA LEU A 264 1.94 -18.31 1.53
C LEU A 264 1.19 -19.07 2.64
N THR A 265 0.52 -20.18 2.31
CA THR A 265 -0.14 -21.03 3.31
C THR A 265 0.87 -21.56 4.32
N ASP A 266 2.00 -22.09 3.86
CA ASP A 266 3.07 -22.58 4.74
C ASP A 266 3.65 -21.45 5.60
N ASP A 267 3.84 -20.26 5.03
CA ASP A 267 4.34 -19.09 5.75
C ASP A 267 3.37 -18.64 6.84
N LEU A 268 2.10 -18.40 6.51
CA LEU A 268 1.08 -17.95 7.47
C LEU A 268 0.89 -18.97 8.61
N ASN A 269 0.92 -20.27 8.29
CA ASN A 269 0.84 -21.33 9.29
C ASN A 269 2.01 -21.32 10.28
N LYS A 270 3.23 -20.97 9.85
CA LYS A 270 4.41 -20.90 10.74
C LYS A 270 4.29 -19.80 11.78
N PHE A 271 3.72 -18.67 11.40
CA PHE A 271 3.53 -17.53 12.30
C PHE A 271 2.28 -17.70 13.19
N GLY A 272 1.40 -18.66 12.88
CA GLY A 272 0.22 -19.00 13.68
C GLY A 272 -0.90 -17.96 13.57
N ASN A 273 -2.10 -18.32 14.02
CA ASN A 273 -3.24 -17.42 14.00
C ASN A 273 -3.09 -16.35 15.10
N PHE A 274 -3.47 -15.11 14.81
CA PHE A 274 -3.75 -14.11 15.85
C PHE A 274 -4.90 -14.56 16.74
#